data_AF-A0A929N4Z0-F1
#
_entry.id   AF-A0A929N4Z0-F1
#
_cell.length_a   1.000
_cell.length_b   1.000
_cell.length_c   1.000
_cell.angle_alpha   90.00
_cell.angle_beta   90.00
_cell.angle_gamma   90.00
#
_symmetry.space_group_name_H-M   'P 1'
#
loop_
_entity.id
_entity.type
_entity.pdbx_description
1 polymer ?
#
loop_
_entity_poly.entity_id
_entity_poly.type
_entity_poly.pdbx_seq_one_letter_code
_entity_poly.pdbx_strand_id
1 'polypeptide(L)' 'MATKKKKPESFEAALAELDTIVQQLERGELPLTQALDAFKQGVELTQYCQKTLHDAQETVANMMAEEGDFVLDEDVQ' A
#
# COMPACT_ATOMS: atom_id res chain seq x y z
N MET A 1 -10.93 -21.08 -17.15
CA MET A 1 -11.58 -19.85 -16.65
C MET A 1 -10.49 -18.98 -16.04
N ALA A 2 -10.23 -17.80 -16.59
CA ALA A 2 -9.11 -16.94 -16.17
C ALA A 2 -9.52 -16.10 -14.95
N THR A 3 -8.91 -16.36 -13.80
CA THR A 3 -9.11 -15.59 -12.58
C THR A 3 -8.43 -14.24 -12.72
N LYS A 4 -9.23 -13.21 -13.00
CA LYS A 4 -8.86 -11.80 -13.00
C LYS A 4 -8.37 -11.44 -11.60
N LYS A 5 -7.07 -11.11 -11.43
CA LYS A 5 -6.49 -10.67 -10.15
C LYS A 5 -7.32 -9.48 -9.64
N LYS A 6 -8.08 -9.68 -8.56
CA LYS A 6 -8.88 -8.64 -7.91
C LYS A 6 -7.91 -7.65 -7.28
N LYS A 7 -8.08 -6.36 -7.57
CA LYS A 7 -7.45 -5.28 -6.82
C LYS A 7 -7.83 -5.46 -5.33
N PRO A 8 -6.92 -5.22 -4.36
CA PRO A 8 -7.25 -5.41 -2.96
C PRO A 8 -8.49 -4.59 -2.59
N GLU A 9 -9.47 -5.25 -1.97
CA GLU A 9 -10.77 -4.63 -1.63
C GLU A 9 -10.67 -3.73 -0.38
N SER A 10 -9.57 -3.82 0.39
CA SER A 10 -9.28 -2.95 1.56
C SER A 10 -7.78 -2.70 1.76
N PHE A 11 -7.45 -1.72 2.62
CA PHE A 11 -6.08 -1.42 3.04
C PHE A 11 -5.40 -2.63 3.71
N GLU A 12 -6.08 -3.28 4.64
CA GLU A 12 -5.57 -4.43 5.38
C GLU A 12 -5.30 -5.62 4.44
N ALA A 13 -6.16 -5.82 3.44
CA ALA A 13 -5.96 -6.84 2.42
C ALA A 13 -4.73 -6.53 1.55
N ALA A 14 -4.57 -5.27 1.13
CA ALA A 14 -3.40 -4.84 0.36
C ALA A 14 -2.10 -5.02 1.15
N LEU A 15 -2.12 -4.68 2.44
CA LEU A 15 -0.97 -4.81 3.33
C LEU A 15 -0.60 -6.29 3.56
N ALA A 16 -1.58 -7.16 3.76
CA ALA A 16 -1.34 -8.60 3.91
C ALA A 16 -0.79 -9.25 2.62
N GLU A 17 -1.27 -8.81 1.45
CA GLU A 17 -0.74 -9.27 0.16
C GLU A 17 0.71 -8.79 -0.05
N LEU A 18 1.01 -7.54 0.32
CA LEU A 18 2.36 -6.98 0.26
C LEU A 18 3.33 -7.75 1.16
N ASP A 19 2.95 -8.03 2.41
CA ASP A 19 3.74 -8.84 3.35
C ASP A 19 4.04 -10.23 2.77
N THR A 20 3.02 -10.87 2.19
CA THR A 20 3.16 -12.17 1.52
C THR A 20 4.15 -12.12 0.35
N ILE A 21 4.11 -11.05 -0.45
CA ILE A 21 5.05 -10.84 -1.57
C ILE A 21 6.47 -10.64 -1.07
N VAL A 22 6.66 -9.82 -0.03
CA VAL A 22 7.98 -9.56 0.58
C VAL A 22 8.57 -10.88 1.09
N GLN A 23 7.80 -11.66 1.85
CA GLN A 23 8.25 -12.96 2.34
C GLN A 23 8.67 -13.91 1.21
N GLN A 24 7.97 -13.91 0.07
CA GLN A 24 8.33 -14.76 -1.07
C GLN A 24 9.62 -14.30 -1.74
N LEU A 25 9.82 -12.98 -1.87
CA LEU A 25 11.05 -12.40 -2.43
C LEU A 25 12.25 -12.66 -1.51
N GLU A 26 12.08 -12.52 -0.20
CA GLU A 26 13.13 -12.75 0.80
C GLU A 26 13.60 -14.21 0.85
N ARG A 27 12.69 -15.16 0.62
CA ARG A 27 13.05 -16.59 0.52
C ARG A 27 13.94 -16.89 -0.68
N GLY A 28 13.87 -16.09 -1.74
CA GLY A 28 14.71 -16.25 -2.94
C GLY A 28 14.44 -17.51 -3.77
N GLU A 29 13.33 -18.21 -3.52
CA GLU A 29 12.97 -19.46 -4.21
C GLU A 29 12.22 -19.24 -5.53
N LEU A 30 11.85 -17.98 -5.83
CA LEU A 30 11.12 -17.62 -7.04
C LEU A 30 12.06 -17.55 -8.26
N PRO A 31 11.67 -18.15 -9.41
CA PRO A 31 12.33 -17.88 -10.68
C PRO A 31 12.36 -16.38 -10.98
N LEU A 32 13.42 -15.90 -11.63
CA LEU A 32 13.64 -14.47 -11.90
C LEU A 32 12.42 -13.77 -12.50
N THR A 33 11.74 -14.39 -13.46
CA THR A 33 10.53 -13.83 -14.08
C THR A 33 9.40 -13.65 -13.08
N GLN A 34 9.18 -14.63 -12.19
CA GLN A 34 8.17 -14.55 -11.14
C GLN A 34 8.55 -13.54 -10.05
N ALA A 35 9.84 -13.44 -9.72
CA ALA A 35 10.34 -12.43 -8.79
C ALA A 35 10.11 -11.01 -9.32
N LEU A 36 10.31 -10.78 -10.62
CA LEU A 36 10.03 -9.49 -11.25
C LEU A 36 8.54 -9.14 -11.25
N ASP A 37 7.67 -10.12 -11.51
CA ASP A 37 6.21 -9.92 -11.40
C ASP A 37 5.79 -9.64 -9.95
N ALA A 38 6.28 -10.41 -8.98
CA ALA A 38 6.03 -10.19 -7.56
C ALA A 38 6.50 -8.81 -7.10
N PHE A 39 7.69 -8.37 -7.53
CA PHE A 39 8.19 -7.04 -7.24
C PHE A 39 7.29 -5.93 -7.80
N LYS A 40 6.85 -6.04 -9.06
CA LYS A 40 5.92 -5.07 -9.65
C LYS A 40 4.62 -4.98 -8.87
N GLN A 41 4.04 -6.13 -8.51
CA GLN A 41 2.84 -6.17 -7.67
C GLN A 41 3.08 -5.52 -6.30
N GLY A 42 4.22 -5.78 -5.67
CA GLY A 42 4.59 -5.16 -4.40
C GLY A 42 4.70 -3.64 -4.49
N VAL A 43 5.25 -3.11 -5.58
CA VAL A 43 5.31 -1.65 -5.83
C VAL A 43 3.91 -1.06 -5.98
N GLU A 44 3.02 -1.70 -6.74
CA GLU A 44 1.63 -1.24 -6.91
C GLU A 44 0.86 -1.24 -5.59
N LEU A 45 1.02 -2.28 -4.76
CA LEU A 45 0.40 -2.38 -3.44
C LEU A 45 0.94 -1.30 -2.48
N THR A 46 2.25 -1.06 -2.51
CA THR A 46 2.87 -0.01 -1.69
C THR A 46 2.30 1.36 -2.00
N GLN A 47 2.18 1.70 -3.30
CA GLN A 47 1.57 2.96 -3.73
C GLN A 47 0.10 3.07 -3.32
N TYR A 48 -0.66 1.98 -3.42
CA TYR A 48 -2.05 1.95 -2.96
C TYR A 48 -2.15 2.20 -1.43
N CYS A 49 -1.32 1.56 -0.64
CA CYS A 49 -1.29 1.74 0.82
C CYS A 49 -0.91 3.18 1.20
N GLN A 50 0.14 3.73 0.60
CA GLN A 50 0.57 5.12 0.84
C GLN A 50 -0.54 6.11 0.49
N LYS A 51 -1.19 5.95 -0.67
CA LYS A 51 -2.30 6.81 -1.06
C LYS A 51 -3.46 6.72 -0.07
N THR A 52 -3.81 5.50 0.35
CA THR A 52 -4.93 5.30 1.29
C THR A 52 -4.64 5.95 2.64
N LEU A 53 -3.41 5.85 3.13
CA LEU A 53 -2.98 6.53 4.36
C LEU A 53 -3.01 8.05 4.21
N HIS A 54 -2.52 8.58 3.09
CA HIS A 54 -2.55 10.01 2.79
C HIS A 54 -3.99 10.55 2.76
N ASP A 55 -4.90 9.88 2.04
CA ASP A 55 -6.30 10.28 1.96
C ASP A 55 -6.98 10.25 3.34
N ALA A 56 -6.62 9.27 4.19
CA ALA A 56 -7.10 9.20 5.57
C ALA A 56 -6.53 10.33 6.44
N GLN A 57 -5.24 10.66 6.30
CA GLN A 57 -4.61 11.77 7.00
C GLN A 57 -5.24 13.11 6.62
N GLU A 58 -5.48 13.35 5.33
CA GLU A 58 -6.16 14.55 4.84
C GLU A 58 -7.58 14.67 5.41
N THR A 59 -8.32 13.54 5.45
CA THR A 59 -9.66 13.49 6.04
C THR A 59 -9.65 13.90 7.52
N VAL A 60 -8.72 13.33 8.31
CA VAL A 60 -8.58 13.67 9.73
C VAL A 60 -8.16 15.13 9.91
N ALA A 61 -7.23 15.62 9.11
CA ALA A 61 -6.78 17.01 9.17
C ALA A 61 -7.91 17.99 8.86
N ASN A 62 -8.74 17.71 7.87
CA ASN A 62 -9.91 18.54 7.56
C ASN A 62 -10.91 18.56 8.74
N MET A 63 -11.16 17.41 9.37
CA MET A 63 -12.03 17.34 10.56
C MET A 63 -11.46 18.16 11.73
N MET A 64 -10.15 18.10 11.96
CA MET A 64 -9.49 18.86 13.05
C MET A 64 -9.35 20.35 12.74
N ALA A 65 -9.19 20.72 11.46
CA ALA A 65 -9.13 22.12 11.03
C ALA A 65 -10.47 22.85 11.23
N GLU A 66 -11.60 22.14 11.12
CA GLU A 66 -12.91 22.67 11.52
C GLU A 66 -13.01 22.91 13.05
N GLU A 67 -12.23 22.19 13.86
CA GLU A 67 -12.10 22.39 15.32
C GLU A 67 -11.00 23.39 15.74
N GLY A 68 -10.19 23.88 14.80
CA GLY A 68 -9.34 25.07 14.97
C GLY A 68 -7.91 24.84 15.48
N ASP A 69 -7.34 23.64 15.41
CA ASP A 69 -5.95 23.39 15.81
C ASP A 69 -5.37 22.14 15.13
N PHE A 70 -4.96 22.23 13.85
CA PHE A 70 -4.08 21.18 13.30
C PHE A 70 -3.25 21.67 12.11
N VAL A 71 -1.93 21.48 12.21
CA VAL A 71 -0.96 21.70 11.14
C VAL A 71 -0.34 20.33 10.84
N LEU A 72 -0.61 19.79 9.65
CA LEU A 72 0.13 18.63 9.14
C LEU A 72 1.51 19.12 8.72
N ASP A 73 2.53 18.72 9.47
CA ASP A 73 3.92 18.97 9.08
C ASP A 73 4.24 18.05 7.89
N GLU A 74 4.31 18.65 6.69
CA GLU A 74 4.65 17.98 5.42
C GLU A 74 6.16 17.63 5.32
N ASP A 75 6.95 17.85 6.38
CA ASP A 75 8.40 17.71 6.38
C ASP A 75 8.88 16.44 7.12
N VAL A 76 8.54 15.27 6.57
CA VAL A 76 9.39 14.07 6.72
C VAL A 76 9.72 13.53 5.34
N GLN A 77 10.62 14.24 4.65
CA GLN A 77 11.43 13.67 3.55
C GLN A 77 12.52 12.74 4.11
#